data_AF-A0A6C0LUR3-F1
#
_entry.id   AF-A0A6C0LUR3-F1
#
_cell.length_a   1.000
_cell.length_b   1.000
_cell.length_c   1.000
_cell.angle_alpha   90.00
_cell.angle_beta   90.00
_cell.angle_gamma   90.00
#
_symmetry.space_group_name_H-M   'P 1'
#
loop_
_entity.id
_entity.type
_entity.pdbx_description
1 polymer ?
#
loop_
_entity_poly.entity_id
_entity_poly.type
_entity_poly.pdbx_seq_one_letter_code
_entity_poly.pdbx_strand_id
1 'polypeptide(L)' 'MPKLVEMIAIAEQIIYIPPTKSNVDEWTKDEMLYESIHIGLVNTIQVRTALNMCNTYPPLKLIGKSILRKYIKHFYNQSR' A
#
# COMPACT_ATOMS: atom_id res chain seq x y z
N MET A 1 16.92 -5.85 2.76
CA MET A 1 15.51 -5.38 2.65
C MET A 1 15.41 -4.42 1.49
N PRO A 2 14.38 -4.51 0.62
CA PRO A 2 14.20 -3.59 -0.50
C PRO A 2 14.12 -2.13 -0.04
N LYS A 3 14.52 -1.19 -0.89
CA LYS A 3 14.32 0.25 -0.65
C LYS A 3 12.82 0.57 -0.72
N LEU A 4 12.36 1.62 -0.02
CA LEU A 4 10.94 2.00 -0.03
C LEU A 4 10.42 2.25 -1.46
N VAL A 5 11.21 2.92 -2.29
CA VAL A 5 10.90 3.18 -3.70
C VAL A 5 10.70 1.88 -4.49
N GLU A 6 11.56 0.88 -4.29
CA GLU A 6 11.43 -0.43 -4.94
C GLU A 6 10.13 -1.13 -4.48
N MET A 7 9.77 -1.01 -3.20
CA MET A 7 8.52 -1.60 -2.69
C MET A 7 7.29 -0.91 -3.29
N ILE A 8 7.32 0.40 -3.49
CA ILE A 8 6.25 1.14 -4.15
C ILE A 8 6.14 0.67 -5.61
N ALA A 9 7.25 0.61 -6.35
CA ALA A 9 7.25 0.14 -7.73
C ALA A 9 6.71 -1.29 -7.89
N ILE A 10 7.04 -2.19 -6.95
CA ILE A 10 6.44 -3.54 -6.92
C ILE A 10 4.93 -3.45 -6.66
N ALA A 11 4.51 -2.65 -5.68
CA ALA A 11 3.10 -2.53 -5.31
C ALA A 11 2.23 -1.90 -6.43
N GLU A 12 2.77 -0.97 -7.21
CA GLU A 12 2.11 -0.36 -8.38
C GLU A 12 1.79 -1.38 -9.48
N GLN A 13 2.52 -2.49 -9.54
CA GLN A 13 2.33 -3.55 -10.55
C GLN A 13 1.32 -4.62 -10.11
N ILE A 14 0.82 -4.57 -8.88
CA ILE A 14 -0.11 -5.55 -8.35
C ILE A 14 -1.51 -5.32 -8.93
N ILE A 15 -2.12 -6.40 -9.45
CA ILE A 15 -3.54 -6.40 -9.79
C ILE A 15 -4.33 -6.39 -8.48
N TYR A 16 -4.98 -5.26 -8.21
CA TYR A 16 -5.77 -5.06 -7.01
C TYR A 16 -7.17 -5.70 -7.16
N ILE A 17 -7.63 -6.35 -6.09
CA ILE A 17 -8.99 -6.91 -6.00
C ILE A 17 -9.72 -6.14 -4.87
N PRO A 18 -10.76 -5.34 -5.20
CA PRO A 18 -11.47 -4.55 -4.20
C PRO A 18 -12.34 -5.41 -3.28
N PRO A 19 -12.74 -4.89 -2.11
CA PRO A 19 -13.68 -5.56 -1.22
C PRO A 19 -15.03 -5.80 -1.91
N THR A 20 -15.70 -6.90 -1.55
CA THR A 20 -16.97 -7.28 -2.19
C THR A 20 -18.19 -6.54 -1.64
N LYS A 21 -18.10 -6.07 -0.39
CA LYS A 21 -19.20 -5.34 0.26
C LYS A 21 -19.23 -3.90 -0.25
N SER A 22 -20.41 -3.41 -0.61
CA SER A 22 -20.58 -2.03 -1.08
C SER A 22 -20.53 -0.98 0.05
N ASN A 23 -20.85 -1.39 1.28
CA ASN A 23 -20.81 -0.50 2.45
C ASN A 23 -19.43 -0.52 3.12
N VAL A 24 -18.76 0.63 3.14
CA VAL A 24 -17.40 0.78 3.70
C VAL A 24 -17.35 0.50 5.19
N ASP A 25 -18.44 0.75 5.93
CA ASP A 25 -18.50 0.48 7.38
C ASP A 25 -18.46 -1.03 7.70
N GLU A 26 -18.69 -1.88 6.71
CA GLU A 26 -18.66 -3.33 6.85
C GLU A 26 -17.32 -3.94 6.44
N TRP A 27 -16.38 -3.11 5.99
CA TRP A 27 -15.05 -3.53 5.59
C TRP A 27 -14.20 -3.83 6.82
N THR A 28 -13.39 -4.87 6.70
CA THR A 28 -12.32 -5.15 7.65
C THR A 28 -11.27 -4.04 7.60
N LYS A 29 -10.50 -3.92 8.69
CA LYS A 29 -9.37 -2.98 8.76
C LYS A 29 -8.36 -3.20 7.63
N ASP A 30 -8.17 -4.45 7.22
CA ASP A 30 -7.25 -4.81 6.14
C ASP A 30 -7.81 -4.42 4.77
N GLU A 31 -9.09 -4.66 4.50
CA GLU A 31 -9.75 -4.20 3.27
C GLU A 31 -9.66 -2.68 3.11
N MET A 32 -9.98 -1.93 4.15
CA MET A 32 -9.88 -0.47 4.13
C MET A 32 -8.43 0.01 3.95
N LEU A 33 -7.47 -0.64 4.62
CA LEU A 33 -6.06 -0.32 4.47
C LEU A 33 -5.57 -0.59 3.04
N TYR A 34 -5.94 -1.72 2.46
CA TYR A 34 -5.51 -2.10 1.12
C TYR A 34 -6.15 -1.23 0.04
N GLU A 35 -7.43 -0.87 0.18
CA GLU A 35 -8.07 0.12 -0.70
C GLU A 35 -7.34 1.47 -0.62
N SER A 36 -7.04 1.95 0.59
CA SER A 36 -6.31 3.22 0.76
C SER A 36 -4.92 3.18 0.13
N ILE A 37 -4.20 2.06 0.24
CA ILE A 37 -2.91 1.86 -0.42
C ILE A 37 -3.10 1.89 -1.95
N HIS A 38 -4.08 1.16 -2.48
CA HIS A 38 -4.35 1.12 -3.91
C HIS A 38 -4.62 2.54 -4.47
N ILE A 39 -5.52 3.29 -3.83
CA ILE A 39 -5.81 4.70 -4.15
C ILE A 39 -4.52 5.55 -4.11
N GLY A 40 -3.70 5.34 -3.08
CA GLY A 40 -2.43 6.05 -2.93
C GLY A 40 -1.43 5.75 -4.03
N LEU A 41 -1.33 4.49 -4.47
CA LEU A 41 -0.40 4.05 -5.52
C LEU A 41 -0.77 4.61 -6.90
N VAL A 42 -2.06 4.78 -7.19
CA VAL A 42 -2.51 5.38 -8.47
C VAL A 42 -2.43 6.91 -8.47
N ASN A 43 -2.17 7.54 -7.32
CA ASN A 43 -2.06 8.99 -7.19
C ASN A 43 -0.61 9.45 -7.02
N THR A 44 -0.02 10.01 -8.08
CA THR A 44 1.39 10.45 -8.08
C THR A 44 1.72 11.47 -6.98
N ILE A 45 0.78 12.35 -6.60
CA ILE A 45 1.01 13.33 -5.53
C ILE A 45 1.08 12.64 -4.17
N GLN A 46 0.21 11.66 -3.92
CA GLN A 46 0.23 10.89 -2.68
C GLN A 46 1.51 10.06 -2.57
N VAL A 47 1.95 9.40 -3.64
CA VAL A 47 3.24 8.67 -3.67
C VAL A 47 4.40 9.59 -3.33
N ARG A 48 4.51 10.75 -4.00
CA ARG A 48 5.59 11.72 -3.75
C ARG A 48 5.57 12.28 -2.34
N THR A 49 4.38 12.59 -1.83
CA THR A 49 4.21 13.10 -0.46
C THR A 49 4.60 12.05 0.58
N ALA A 50 4.16 10.80 0.41
CA ALA A 50 4.52 9.70 1.29
C ALA A 50 6.04 9.45 1.31
N LEU A 51 6.70 9.52 0.15
CA LEU A 51 8.16 9.42 0.05
C LEU A 51 8.86 10.57 0.78
N ASN A 52 8.39 11.80 0.60
CA ASN A 52 8.93 12.96 1.31
C ASN A 52 8.76 12.80 2.83
N MET A 53 7.57 12.44 3.30
CA MET A 53 7.32 12.19 4.72
C MET A 53 8.22 11.10 5.29
N CYS A 54 8.42 9.99 4.56
CA CYS A 54 9.31 8.91 4.98
C CYS A 54 10.79 9.32 5.01
N ASN A 55 11.19 10.30 4.21
CA ASN A 55 12.55 10.85 4.24
C ASN A 55 12.72 11.87 5.38
N THR A 56 11.69 12.67 5.67
CA THR A 56 11.70 13.64 6.78
C THR A 56 11.59 12.97 8.15
N TYR A 57 10.80 11.90 8.26
CA TYR A 57 10.51 11.20 9.51
C TYR A 57 10.89 9.71 9.37
N PRO A 58 12.13 9.32 9.74
CA PRO A 58 12.61 7.95 9.60
C PRO A 58 11.72 6.85 10.23
N PRO A 59 11.04 7.07 11.37
CA PRO A 59 10.09 6.07 11.90
C PRO A 59 8.95 5.75 10.93
N LEU A 60 8.42 6.75 10.20
CA LEU A 60 7.35 6.54 9.22
C LEU A 60 7.81 5.65 8.06
N LYS A 61 9.09 5.73 7.69
CA LYS A 61 9.68 4.85 6.67
C LYS A 61 9.61 3.37 7.08
N LEU A 62 9.85 3.06 8.35
CA LEU A 62 9.77 1.69 8.85
C LEU A 62 8.33 1.18 8.82
N ILE A 63 7.39 2.02 9.27
CA ILE A 63 5.95 1.71 9.25
C ILE A 63 5.46 1.51 7.82
N GLY A 64 5.75 2.45 6.91
CA GLY A 64 5.36 2.37 5.50
C GLY A 64 5.90 1.12 4.81
N LYS A 65 7.16 0.73 5.07
CA LYS A 65 7.72 -0.53 4.56
C LYS A 65 7.00 -1.75 5.13
N SER A 66 6.62 -1.74 6.40
CA SER A 66 5.86 -2.83 7.01
C SER A 66 4.48 -2.99 6.36
N ILE A 67 3.77 -1.88 6.18
CA ILE A 67 2.45 -1.82 5.54
C ILE A 67 2.52 -2.32 4.09
N LEU A 68 3.44 -1.78 3.29
CA LEU A 68 3.62 -2.20 1.90
C LEU A 68 4.01 -3.68 1.80
N ARG A 69 4.83 -4.20 2.72
CA ARG A 69 5.16 -5.63 2.74
C ARG A 69 3.92 -6.50 2.96
N LYS A 70 3.02 -6.08 3.86
CA LYS A 70 1.78 -6.80 4.13
C LYS A 70 0.87 -6.78 2.89
N TYR A 71 0.69 -5.62 2.27
CA TYR A 71 -0.07 -5.44 1.03
C TYR A 71 0.48 -6.32 -0.11
N ILE A 72 1.78 -6.22 -0.39
CA ILE A 72 2.44 -7.00 -1.45
C ILE A 72 2.26 -8.50 -1.19
N LYS A 73 2.52 -8.97 0.03
CA LYS A 73 2.38 -10.39 0.36
C LYS A 73 0.94 -10.88 0.20
N HIS A 74 -0.05 -10.06 0.55
CA HIS A 74 -1.46 -10.43 0.44
C HIS A 74 -1.86 -10.68 -1.01
N PHE A 75 -1.60 -9.73 -1.90
CA PHE A 75 -2.07 -9.83 -3.29
C PHE A 75 -1.13 -10.62 -4.20
N TYR A 76 0.19 -10.59 -3.97
CA TYR A 76 1.13 -11.39 -4.77
C TYR A 76 0.87 -12.91 -4.64
N ASN A 77 0.42 -13.36 -3.46
CA ASN A 77 0.02 -14.75 -3.23
C ASN A 77 -1.34 -15.11 -3.82
N GLN A 78 -2.21 -14.13 -4.11
CA GLN A 78 -3.51 -14.36 -4.75
C GLN A 78 -3.41 -14.41 -6.28
N SER A 79 -2.37 -13.82 -6.85
CA SER A 79 -2.05 -13.85 -8.28
C SER A 79 -1.26 -15.10 -8.73
N ARG A 80 -1.14 -16.12 -7.87
CA ARG A 80 -0.47 -17.40 -8.14
C ARG A 80 -1.43 -18.55 -7.92
#